data_AF-A0A223EN11-F1
#
_entry.id   AF-A0A223EN11-F1
#
_cell.length_a   1.000
_cell.length_b   1.000
_cell.length_c   1.000
_cell.angle_alpha   90.00
_cell.angle_beta   90.00
_cell.angle_gamma   90.00
#
_symmetry.space_group_name_H-M   'P 1'
#
loop_
_entity.id
_entity.type
_entity.pdbx_description
1 polymer ?
#
loop_
_entity_poly.entity_id
_entity_poly.type
_entity_poly.pdbx_seq_one_letter_code
_entity_poly.pdbx_strand_id
1 'polypeptide(L)' 'MRPFYLYLMKFRQPKEIDAITIFANHAYEDHGFPKQSTDYNELSSYLELNADYLESMSVFDQAWEQYVQIEEGLILGDQE' A
#
# COMPACT_ATOMS: atom_id res chain seq x y z
N MET A 1 -7.06 -5.49 12.29
CA MET A 1 -6.47 -5.13 11.00
C MET A 1 -4.96 -4.98 11.16
N ARG A 2 -4.17 -5.59 10.28
CA ARG A 2 -2.73 -5.34 10.18
C ARG A 2 -2.48 -3.99 9.51
N PRO A 3 -1.45 -3.19 9.89
CA PRO A 3 -1.15 -1.94 9.17
C PRO A 3 -1.03 -2.14 7.67
N PHE A 4 -1.61 -1.22 6.88
CA PHE A 4 -1.59 -1.28 5.42
C PHE A 4 -0.16 -1.40 4.86
N TYR A 5 0.79 -0.73 5.53
CA TYR A 5 2.20 -0.81 5.20
C TYR A 5 2.74 -2.25 5.16
N LEU A 6 2.34 -3.11 6.10
CA LEU A 6 2.80 -4.50 6.12
C LEU A 6 2.26 -5.30 4.93
N TYR A 7 1.04 -5.01 4.48
CA TYR A 7 0.50 -5.58 3.25
C TYR A 7 1.29 -5.08 2.04
N LEU A 8 1.54 -3.77 1.96
CA LEU A 8 2.25 -3.15 0.85
C LEU A 8 3.69 -3.69 0.71
N MET A 9 4.36 -4.00 1.81
CA MET A 9 5.72 -4.57 1.80
C MET A 9 5.83 -5.94 1.14
N LYS A 10 4.73 -6.66 0.90
CA LYS A 10 4.73 -7.92 0.13
C LYS A 10 5.05 -7.71 -1.35
N PHE A 11 4.78 -6.51 -1.86
CA PHE A 11 4.99 -6.14 -3.27
C PHE A 11 6.33 -5.46 -3.51
N ARG A 12 7.12 -5.24 -2.45
CA ARG A 12 8.46 -4.66 -2.57
C ARG A 12 9.39 -5.65 -3.25
N GLN A 13 10.03 -5.22 -4.34
CA GLN A 13 10.98 -6.04 -5.08
C GLN A 13 12.02 -5.18 -5.81
N PRO A 14 13.23 -5.70 -6.09
CA PRO A 14 14.31 -4.92 -6.71
C PRO A 14 14.00 -4.38 -8.10
N LYS A 15 13.03 -4.99 -8.80
CA LYS A 15 12.61 -4.60 -10.14
C LYS A 15 11.19 -4.07 -10.08
N GLU A 16 10.96 -2.90 -10.64
CA GLU A 16 9.62 -2.35 -10.83
C GLU A 16 8.89 -3.15 -11.90
N ILE A 17 7.81 -3.84 -11.52
CA ILE A 17 7.02 -4.70 -12.41
C ILE A 17 5.66 -4.07 -12.73
N ASP A 18 5.06 -3.42 -11.75
CA ASP A 18 3.75 -2.75 -11.86
C ASP A 18 3.66 -1.53 -10.93
N ALA A 19 2.55 -0.79 -11.03
CA ALA A 19 2.33 0.42 -10.24
C ALA A 19 2.28 0.16 -8.73
N ILE A 20 1.82 -1.02 -8.28
CA ILE A 20 1.79 -1.37 -6.85
C ILE A 20 3.20 -1.64 -6.34
N THR A 21 4.06 -2.26 -7.15
CA THR A 21 5.48 -2.46 -6.85
C THR A 21 6.20 -1.13 -6.71
N ILE A 22 5.98 -0.21 -7.64
CA ILE A 22 6.55 1.15 -7.60
C ILE A 22 6.09 1.86 -6.33
N PHE A 23 4.79 1.82 -6.03
CA PHE A 23 4.24 2.36 -4.80
C PHE A 23 4.88 1.74 -3.54
N ALA A 24 5.03 0.41 -3.49
CA ALA A 24 5.64 -0.28 -2.37
C ALA A 24 7.10 0.09 -2.15
N ASN A 25 7.87 0.21 -3.23
CA ASN A 25 9.27 0.61 -3.17
C ASN A 25 9.40 2.05 -2.64
N HIS A 26 8.60 2.99 -3.16
CA HIS A 26 8.65 4.37 -2.69
C HIS A 26 8.14 4.53 -1.25
N ALA A 27 7.05 3.86 -0.87
CA ALA A 27 6.55 3.88 0.51
C ALA A 27 7.56 3.29 1.51
N TYR A 28 8.42 2.36 1.06
CA TYR A 28 9.53 1.84 1.88
C TYR A 28 10.63 2.89 2.10
N GLU A 29 10.97 3.64 1.06
CA GLU A 29 11.96 4.73 1.11
C GLU A 29 11.45 5.99 1.84
N ASP A 30 10.12 6.15 1.88
CA ASP A 30 9.44 7.21 2.59
C ASP A 30 9.50 6.97 4.12
N HIS A 31 10.35 7.74 4.78
CA HIS A 31 10.51 7.70 6.24
C HIS A 31 9.34 8.34 6.98
N GLY A 32 8.60 9.23 6.32
CA GLY A 32 7.41 9.89 6.86
C GLY A 32 6.15 9.04 6.77
N PHE A 33 6.18 7.97 5.97
CA PHE A 33 5.02 7.13 5.74
C PHE A 33 4.42 6.63 7.07
N PRO A 34 3.10 6.73 7.28
CA PRO A 34 2.42 6.27 8.50
C PRO A 34 2.35 4.73 8.58
N LYS A 35 3.48 4.09 8.90
CA LYS A 35 3.67 2.62 8.87
C LYS A 35 2.76 1.81 9.80
N GLN A 36 2.13 2.46 10.76
CA GLN A 36 1.22 1.82 11.73
C GLN A 36 -0.26 2.08 11.43
N SER A 37 -0.57 2.93 10.44
CA SER A 37 -1.95 3.28 10.15
C SER A 37 -2.70 2.13 9.48
N THR A 38 -3.95 1.97 9.92
CA THR A 38 -4.97 1.10 9.33
C THR A 38 -6.19 1.91 8.89
N ASP A 39 -6.09 3.24 8.83
CA ASP A 39 -7.19 4.13 8.49
C ASP A 39 -7.04 4.65 7.06
N TYR A 40 -8.07 4.45 6.24
CA TYR A 40 -8.05 4.88 4.83
C TYR A 40 -7.87 6.39 4.70
N ASN A 41 -8.57 7.18 5.51
CA ASN A 41 -8.58 8.63 5.38
C ASN A 41 -7.24 9.24 5.81
N GLU A 42 -6.62 8.70 6.85
CA GLU A 42 -5.28 9.10 7.29
C GLU A 42 -4.24 8.84 6.20
N LEU A 43 -4.26 7.63 5.61
CA LEU A 43 -3.35 7.27 4.53
C LEU A 43 -3.60 8.09 3.26
N SER A 44 -4.87 8.23 2.86
CA SER A 44 -5.28 9.03 1.70
C SER A 44 -4.82 10.48 1.85
N SER A 45 -5.09 11.11 3.00
CA SER A 45 -4.65 12.48 3.28
C SER A 45 -3.13 12.62 3.27
N TYR A 46 -2.41 11.63 3.83
CA TYR A 46 -0.96 11.64 3.80
C TYR A 46 -0.43 11.58 2.36
N LEU A 47 -0.97 10.68 1.54
CA LEU A 47 -0.55 10.47 0.16
C LEU A 47 -0.84 11.70 -0.72
N GLU A 48 -2.02 12.31 -0.59
CA GLU A 48 -2.38 13.52 -1.35
C GLU A 48 -1.48 14.72 -1.02
N LEU A 49 -0.96 14.79 0.21
CA LEU A 49 -0.13 15.91 0.67
C LEU A 49 1.37 15.69 0.54
N ASN A 50 1.85 14.43 0.57
CA ASN A 50 3.26 14.12 0.73
C ASN A 50 3.81 13.10 -0.30
N ALA A 51 2.96 12.40 -1.06
CA ALA A 51 3.39 11.31 -1.94
C ALA A 51 3.49 11.71 -3.41
N ASP A 52 4.44 12.60 -3.72
CA ASP A 52 4.79 12.98 -5.10
C ASP A 52 5.25 11.79 -5.98
N TYR A 53 5.57 10.66 -5.34
CA TYR A 53 6.00 9.43 -6.01
C TYR A 53 4.83 8.53 -6.47
N LEU A 54 3.61 8.81 -6.02
CA LEU A 54 2.45 8.01 -6.40
C LEU A 54 1.97 8.49 -7.78
N GLU A 55 2.00 7.61 -8.78
CA GLU A 55 1.56 7.94 -10.15
C GLU A 55 0.10 8.44 -10.19
N SER A 56 -0.76 7.85 -9.35
CA SER A 56 -2.17 8.22 -9.23
C SER A 56 -2.75 7.68 -7.93
N MET A 57 -3.67 8.42 -7.31
CA MET A 57 -4.46 7.95 -6.16
C MET A 57 -5.23 6.65 -6.45
N SER A 58 -5.56 6.39 -7.72
CA SER A 58 -6.17 5.11 -8.11
C SER A 58 -5.31 3.89 -7.82
N VAL A 59 -3.97 4.03 -7.80
CA VAL A 59 -3.05 2.93 -7.45
C VAL A 59 -3.17 2.60 -5.96
N PHE A 60 -3.27 3.63 -5.12
CA PHE A 60 -3.55 3.45 -3.70
C PHE A 60 -4.92 2.81 -3.47
N ASP A 61 -5.97 3.30 -4.14
CA ASP A 61 -7.33 2.75 -4.00
C ASP A 61 -7.39 1.26 -4.36
N GLN A 62 -6.73 0.86 -5.45
CA GLN A 62 -6.66 -0.54 -5.88
C GLN A 62 -5.90 -1.41 -4.87
N ALA A 63 -4.78 -0.91 -4.32
CA ALA A 63 -4.02 -1.63 -3.30
C ALA A 63 -4.82 -1.74 -1.98
N TRP A 64 -5.56 -0.68 -1.63
CA TRP A 64 -6.40 -0.64 -0.44
C TRP A 64 -7.56 -1.63 -0.53
N GLU A 65 -8.25 -1.70 -1.67
CA GLU A 65 -9.33 -2.66 -1.87
C GLU A 65 -8.86 -4.11 -1.69
N GLN A 66 -7.72 -4.45 -2.30
CA GLN A 66 -7.12 -5.78 -2.15
C GLN A 66 -6.73 -6.07 -0.69
N TYR A 67 -6.16 -5.08 0.00
CA TYR A 67 -5.84 -5.19 1.43
C TYR A 67 -7.09 -5.51 2.27
N VAL A 68 -8.19 -4.78 2.06
CA VAL A 68 -9.45 -5.00 2.77
C VAL A 68 -10.00 -6.39 2.47
N GLN A 69 -10.03 -6.80 1.20
CA GLN A 69 -10.50 -8.13 0.82
C GLN A 69 -9.67 -9.26 1.47
N ILE A 70 -8.36 -9.07 1.64
CA ILE A 70 -7.49 -10.02 2.35
C ILE A 70 -7.78 -10.03 3.86
N GLU A 71 -7.95 -8.88 4.49
CA GLU A 71 -8.25 -8.79 5.93
C GLU A 71 -9.64 -9.34 6.27
N GLU A 72 -10.60 -9.23 5.35
CA GLU A 72 -11.94 -9.81 5.48
C GLU A 72 -11.98 -11.30 5.10
N GLY A 73 -10.86 -11.87 4.63
CA GLY A 73 -10.78 -13.27 4.20
C GLY A 73 -11.56 -13.58 2.91
N LEU A 74 -11.90 -12.55 2.14
CA LEU A 74 -12.58 -12.66 0.85
C LEU A 74 -11.63 -13.10 -0.27
N ILE A 75 -10.35 -12.84 -0.10
CA ILE A 75 -9.28 -13.49 -0.87
C ILE A 75 -8.56 -14.44 0.08
N LEU A 76 -8.66 -15.74 -0.18
CA LEU A 76 -7.73 -16.72 0.37
C LEU A 76 -6.36 -16.39 -0.22
N GLY A 77 -5.61 -15.53 0.47
CA GLY A 77 -4.25 -15.21 0.06
C GLY A 77 -3.51 -16.53 -0.10
N ASP A 78 -3.00 -16.77 -1.31
CA ASP A 78 -2.19 -17.95 -1.61
C ASP A 78 -1.17 -18.12 -0.47
N GLN A 79 -1.36 -19.21 0.26
CA GLN A 79 -0.46 -19.69 1.29
C GLN A 79 0.74 -20.27 0.55
N GLU A 80 1.78 -19.47 0.32
CA GLU A 80 3.16 -19.96 0.14
C GLU A 80 4.13 -19.12 0.97
#